data_AF-A0A009SG50-F1
#
_entry.id   AF-A0A009SG50-F1
#
_cell.length_a   1.000
_cell.length_b   1.000
_cell.length_c   1.000
_cell.angle_alpha   90.00
_cell.angle_beta   90.00
_cell.angle_gamma   90.00
#
_symmetry.space_group_name_H-M   'P 1'
#
loop_
_entity.id
_entity.type
_entity.pdbx_description
1 polymer ?
#
loop_
_entity_poly.entity_id
_entity_poly.type
_entity_poly.pdbx_seq_one_letter_code
_entity_poly.pdbx_strand_id
1 'polypeptide(L)'
;MHHYKQKAQAGVGLLEVLVALILLAIGVLGYVALQLRAMDASSEALSKSQAILVMRGLAENIRTNSTQASQYPTFVRSYSNYTSDTPAPTSCFNSLCTASQLAQFDAYQAARNANQLGMRITMSNCPGVTNTMVQQRQCLFVFWGKTAPVITTNGTNTSVDVSSCMSNNGVYVNNSTCLMMEAY
;
A
#
# COMPACT_ATOMS: atom_id res chain seq x y z
N MET A 1 76.17 37.32 8.80
CA MET A 1 75.03 37.20 9.73
C MET A 1 73.76 37.56 8.96
N HIS A 2 72.97 36.56 8.54
CA HIS A 2 71.74 36.80 7.77
C HIS A 2 70.53 36.81 8.72
N HIS A 3 69.91 37.98 8.86
CA HIS A 3 68.65 38.15 9.60
C HIS A 3 67.47 37.70 8.74
N TYR A 4 66.82 36.60 9.11
CA TYR A 4 65.55 36.18 8.51
C TYR A 4 64.43 37.08 9.03
N LYS A 5 63.89 37.97 8.18
CA LYS A 5 62.68 38.75 8.48
C LYS A 5 61.47 37.80 8.51
N GLN A 6 60.96 37.54 9.70
CA GLN A 6 59.65 36.90 9.89
C GLN A 6 58.56 37.79 9.25
N LYS A 7 57.87 37.28 8.22
CA LYS A 7 56.69 37.95 7.64
C LYS A 7 55.54 37.87 8.67
N ALA A 8 54.89 39.00 8.95
CA ALA A 8 53.68 39.01 9.77
C ALA A 8 52.56 38.26 9.04
N GLN A 9 51.95 37.29 9.73
CA GLN A 9 50.79 36.54 9.26
C GLN A 9 49.59 37.50 9.15
N ALA A 10 49.23 37.91 7.93
CA ALA A 10 47.97 38.61 7.70
C ALA A 10 46.83 37.63 8.04
N GLY A 11 45.98 37.98 9.01
CA GLY A 11 44.96 37.11 9.59
C GLY A 11 43.81 36.75 8.65
N VAL A 12 44.09 35.97 7.60
CA VAL A 12 43.07 35.46 6.65
C VAL A 12 42.46 34.13 7.12
N GLY A 13 43.10 33.41 8.05
CA GLY A 13 42.67 32.08 8.47
C GLY A 13 41.33 32.03 9.21
N LEU A 14 40.98 33.05 10.00
CA LEU A 14 39.71 33.03 10.76
C LEU A 14 38.49 33.28 9.86
N LEU A 15 38.63 34.13 8.85
CA LEU A 15 37.58 34.34 7.84
C LEU A 15 37.38 33.10 6.97
N GLU A 16 38.47 32.45 6.55
CA GLU A 16 38.43 31.23 5.75
C GLU A 16 37.69 30.09 6.49
N VAL A 17 37.98 29.89 7.78
CA VAL A 17 37.28 28.90 8.61
C VAL A 17 35.80 29.26 8.76
N LEU A 18 35.46 30.53 8.97
CA LEU A 18 34.06 30.97 9.09
C LEU A 18 33.28 30.72 7.80
N VAL A 19 33.87 31.05 6.64
CA VAL A 19 33.26 30.78 5.34
C VAL A 19 33.10 29.27 5.10
N ALA A 20 34.12 28.47 5.44
CA ALA A 20 34.05 27.01 5.33
C ALA A 20 32.93 26.41 6.20
N LEU A 21 32.76 26.90 7.43
CA LEU A 21 31.68 26.47 8.33
C LEU A 21 30.29 26.86 7.80
N ILE A 22 30.14 28.03 7.19
CA ILE A 22 28.87 28.44 6.54
C ILE A 22 28.54 27.51 5.37
N LEU A 23 29.51 27.24 4.50
CA LEU A 23 29.31 26.33 3.37
C LEU A 23 28.96 24.91 3.82
N LEU A 24 29.65 24.42 4.86
CA LEU A 24 29.35 23.13 5.47
C LEU A 24 27.92 23.12 6.04
N ALA A 25 27.52 24.15 6.79
CA ALA A 25 26.18 24.25 7.36
C ALA A 25 25.09 24.19 6.28
N ILE A 26 25.26 24.93 5.17
CA ILE A 26 24.34 24.90 4.02
C ILE A 26 24.32 23.50 3.39
N GLY A 27 25.49 22.88 3.20
CA GLY A 27 25.60 21.53 2.66
C GLY A 27 24.88 20.47 3.51
N VAL A 28 25.04 20.53 4.83
CA VAL A 28 24.38 19.62 5.78
C VAL A 28 22.86 19.81 5.77
N LEU A 29 22.37 21.06 5.76
CA LEU A 29 20.94 21.34 5.67
C LEU A 29 20.34 20.81 4.35
N GLY A 30 21.06 20.96 3.24
CA GLY A 30 20.68 20.38 1.95
C GLY A 30 20.59 18.86 2.00
N TYR A 31 21.60 18.19 2.58
CA TYR A 31 21.60 16.74 2.75
C TYR A 31 20.43 16.25 3.63
N VAL A 32 20.16 16.93 4.75
CA VAL A 32 19.03 16.56 5.64
C VAL A 32 17.69 16.67 4.92
N ALA A 33 17.48 17.72 4.13
CA ALA A 33 16.25 17.87 3.34
C ALA A 33 16.06 16.71 2.34
N LEU A 34 17.13 16.29 1.67
CA LEU A 34 17.10 15.13 0.77
C LEU A 34 16.85 13.82 1.53
N GLN A 35 17.46 13.65 2.69
CA GLN A 35 17.29 12.47 3.53
C GLN A 35 15.82 12.29 3.95
N LEU A 36 15.13 13.37 4.32
CA LEU A 36 13.70 13.32 4.67
C LEU A 36 12.85 12.87 3.47
N ARG A 37 13.10 13.41 2.28
CA ARG A 37 12.41 12.98 1.05
C ARG A 37 12.67 11.51 0.72
N ALA A 38 13.90 11.05 0.92
CA ALA A 38 14.26 9.65 0.70
C ALA A 38 13.53 8.71 1.69
N MET A 39 13.35 9.13 2.94
CA MET A 39 12.57 8.37 3.93
C MET A 39 11.10 8.25 3.54
N ASP A 40 10.46 9.35 3.11
CA ASP A 40 9.07 9.33 2.64
C ASP A 40 8.89 8.39 1.44
N ALA A 41 9.79 8.49 0.45
CA ALA A 41 9.79 7.62 -0.73
C ALA A 41 9.99 6.14 -0.36
N SER A 42 10.86 5.87 0.62
CA SER A 42 11.12 4.50 1.10
C SER A 42 9.92 3.91 1.83
N SER A 43 9.24 4.70 2.66
CA SER A 43 8.00 4.29 3.34
C SER A 43 6.87 3.97 2.36
N GLU A 44 6.71 4.79 1.34
CA GLU A 44 5.74 4.57 0.27
C GLU A 44 6.07 3.32 -0.56
N ALA A 45 7.35 3.11 -0.90
CA ALA A 45 7.80 1.90 -1.60
C ALA A 45 7.57 0.63 -0.77
N LEU A 46 7.76 0.69 0.54
CA LEU A 46 7.47 -0.41 1.47
C LEU A 46 5.98 -0.73 1.48
N SER A 47 5.12 0.28 1.63
CA SER A 47 3.65 0.12 1.62
C SER A 47 3.17 -0.54 0.33
N LYS A 48 3.68 -0.09 -0.84
CA LYS A 48 3.38 -0.72 -2.14
C LYS A 48 3.84 -2.17 -2.21
N SER A 49 5.04 -2.47 -1.73
CA SER A 49 5.59 -3.83 -1.72
C SER A 49 4.73 -4.76 -0.86
N GLN A 50 4.32 -4.30 0.33
CA GLN A 50 3.42 -5.02 1.22
C GLN A 50 2.04 -5.24 0.60
N ALA A 51 1.45 -4.22 -0.03
CA ALA A 51 0.18 -4.33 -0.74
C ALA A 51 0.25 -5.39 -1.85
N ILE A 52 1.34 -5.41 -2.63
CA ILE A 52 1.57 -6.43 -3.67
C ILE A 52 1.67 -7.83 -3.07
N LEU A 53 2.36 -8.01 -1.94
CA LEU A 53 2.45 -9.31 -1.27
C LEU A 53 1.07 -9.83 -0.84
N VAL A 54 0.24 -8.97 -0.23
CA VAL A 54 -1.12 -9.33 0.16
C VAL A 54 -1.98 -9.69 -1.06
N MET A 55 -1.95 -8.87 -2.12
CA MET A 55 -2.71 -9.14 -3.35
C MET A 55 -2.27 -10.45 -4.02
N ARG A 56 -0.96 -10.69 -4.15
CA ARG A 56 -0.44 -11.92 -4.77
C ARG A 56 -0.80 -13.16 -3.96
N GLY A 57 -0.72 -13.09 -2.63
CA GLY A 57 -1.13 -14.19 -1.76
C GLY A 57 -2.61 -14.54 -1.96
N LEU A 58 -3.48 -13.54 -1.96
CA LEU A 58 -4.91 -13.78 -2.18
C LEU A 58 -5.22 -14.23 -3.62
N ALA A 59 -4.55 -13.67 -4.63
CA ALA A 59 -4.71 -14.11 -6.02
C ALA A 59 -4.28 -15.57 -6.21
N GLU A 60 -3.23 -16.00 -5.52
CA GLU A 60 -2.81 -17.40 -5.53
C GLU A 60 -3.84 -18.30 -4.83
N ASN A 61 -4.41 -17.88 -3.70
CA ASN A 61 -5.51 -18.61 -3.05
C ASN A 61 -6.75 -18.74 -3.96
N ILE A 62 -7.08 -17.69 -4.72
CA ILE A 62 -8.15 -17.75 -5.73
C ILE A 62 -7.80 -18.76 -6.82
N ARG A 63 -6.56 -18.77 -7.28
CA ARG A 63 -6.08 -19.68 -8.33
C ARG A 63 -6.09 -21.14 -7.89
N THR A 64 -5.68 -21.42 -6.65
CA THR A 64 -5.68 -22.79 -6.09
C THR A 64 -7.09 -23.31 -5.81
N ASN A 65 -8.02 -22.41 -5.49
CA ASN A 65 -9.44 -22.70 -5.25
C ASN A 65 -10.33 -22.11 -6.36
N SER A 66 -9.97 -22.39 -7.63
CA SER A 66 -10.60 -21.79 -8.80
C SER A 66 -12.09 -22.13 -8.96
N THR A 67 -12.53 -23.27 -8.41
CA THR A 67 -13.95 -23.66 -8.39
C THR A 67 -14.83 -22.66 -7.61
N GLN A 68 -14.23 -21.90 -6.69
CA GLN A 68 -14.90 -20.87 -5.90
C GLN A 68 -14.56 -19.44 -6.33
N ALA A 69 -13.91 -19.24 -7.49
CA ALA A 69 -13.51 -17.93 -7.99
C ALA A 69 -14.66 -16.90 -8.00
N SER A 70 -15.88 -17.31 -8.31
CA SER A 70 -17.07 -16.45 -8.31
C SER A 70 -17.55 -16.01 -6.93
N GLN A 71 -17.16 -16.72 -5.86
CA GLN A 71 -17.55 -16.39 -4.48
C GLN A 71 -16.55 -15.46 -3.79
N TYR A 72 -15.28 -15.50 -4.20
CA TYR A 72 -14.22 -14.67 -3.63
C TYR A 72 -14.56 -13.17 -3.61
N PRO A 73 -15.10 -12.55 -4.67
CA PRO A 73 -15.48 -11.14 -4.62
C PRO A 73 -16.45 -10.82 -3.49
N THR A 74 -17.40 -11.71 -3.19
CA THR A 74 -18.35 -11.52 -2.09
C THR A 74 -17.68 -11.66 -0.73
N PHE A 75 -16.86 -12.70 -0.53
CA PHE A 75 -16.15 -12.89 0.74
C PHE A 75 -15.14 -11.78 1.02
N VAL A 76 -14.33 -11.38 0.02
CA VAL A 76 -13.36 -10.29 0.19
C VAL A 76 -14.08 -8.97 0.48
N ARG A 77 -15.21 -8.67 -0.20
CA ARG A 77 -16.02 -7.49 0.09
C ARG A 77 -16.59 -7.47 1.51
N SER A 78 -16.99 -8.63 2.03
CA SER A 78 -17.51 -8.74 3.40
C SER A 78 -16.47 -8.35 4.46
N TYR A 79 -15.19 -8.48 4.13
CA TYR A 79 -14.06 -8.11 5.00
C TYR A 79 -13.39 -6.78 4.61
N SER A 80 -13.96 -5.99 3.69
CA SER A 80 -13.38 -4.69 3.32
C SER A 80 -13.41 -3.65 4.44
N ASN A 81 -14.26 -3.85 5.44
CA ASN A 81 -14.31 -3.09 6.70
C ASN A 81 -13.76 -3.86 7.89
N TYR A 82 -12.74 -4.69 7.65
CA TYR A 82 -12.08 -5.46 8.71
C TYR A 82 -11.59 -4.58 9.85
N THR A 83 -11.86 -5.05 11.07
CA THR A 83 -11.36 -4.56 12.36
C THR A 83 -10.89 -5.75 13.20
N SER A 84 -10.21 -5.49 14.32
CA SER A 84 -9.84 -6.55 15.27
C SER A 84 -11.03 -7.35 15.80
N ASP A 85 -12.23 -6.78 15.78
CA ASP A 85 -13.46 -7.39 16.28
C ASP A 85 -14.25 -8.11 15.18
N THR A 86 -13.74 -8.12 13.94
CA THR A 86 -14.39 -8.80 12.82
C THR A 86 -14.47 -10.31 13.10
N PRO A 87 -15.67 -10.91 13.12
CA PRO A 87 -15.84 -12.31 13.45
C PRO A 87 -15.04 -13.22 12.52
N ALA A 88 -14.25 -14.12 13.11
CA ALA A 88 -13.52 -15.12 12.35
C ALA A 88 -14.49 -16.15 11.76
N PRO A 89 -14.31 -16.55 10.49
CA PRO A 89 -15.03 -17.68 9.91
C PRO A 89 -14.47 -19.00 10.48
N THR A 90 -14.97 -20.13 9.98
CA THR A 90 -14.42 -21.46 10.29
C THR A 90 -12.91 -21.50 10.03
N SER A 91 -12.12 -21.90 11.03
CA SER A 91 -10.66 -21.98 10.92
C SER A 91 -10.26 -23.22 10.11
N CYS A 92 -9.73 -23.00 8.91
CA CYS A 92 -9.28 -24.07 8.03
C CYS A 92 -7.85 -24.57 8.32
N PHE A 93 -7.26 -24.20 9.47
CA PHE A 93 -5.96 -24.71 9.90
C PHE A 93 -6.05 -26.10 10.54
N ASN A 94 -7.07 -26.34 11.38
CA ASN A 94 -7.21 -27.55 12.20
C ASN A 94 -8.56 -28.25 11.99
N SER A 95 -9.35 -27.81 11.01
CA SER A 95 -10.63 -28.41 10.67
C SER A 95 -10.75 -28.64 9.17
N LEU A 96 -11.54 -29.63 8.79
CA LEU A 96 -11.85 -29.87 7.39
C LEU A 96 -12.81 -28.78 6.89
N CYS A 97 -12.38 -28.03 5.89
CA CYS A 97 -13.19 -27.00 5.23
C CYS A 97 -13.67 -27.48 3.87
N THR A 98 -14.93 -27.14 3.54
CA THR A 98 -15.38 -27.15 2.14
C THR A 98 -14.63 -26.08 1.33
N ALA A 99 -14.62 -26.21 0.01
CA ALA A 99 -13.99 -25.22 -0.87
C ALA A 99 -14.51 -23.78 -0.61
N SER A 100 -15.82 -23.63 -0.34
CA SER A 100 -16.42 -22.33 -0.02
C SER A 100 -15.96 -21.77 1.33
N GLN A 101 -15.89 -22.61 2.37
CA GLN A 101 -15.38 -22.20 3.69
C GLN A 101 -13.90 -21.79 3.61
N LEU A 102 -13.11 -22.52 2.82
CA LEU A 102 -11.71 -22.16 2.56
C LEU A 102 -11.60 -20.79 1.89
N ALA A 103 -12.40 -20.49 0.87
CA ALA A 103 -12.39 -19.18 0.22
C ALA A 103 -12.77 -18.03 1.17
N GLN A 104 -13.75 -18.26 2.07
CA GLN A 104 -14.10 -17.27 3.09
C GLN A 104 -12.97 -17.07 4.10
N PHE A 105 -12.34 -18.16 4.52
CA PHE A 105 -11.18 -18.13 5.41
C PHE A 105 -9.99 -17.41 4.79
N ASP A 106 -9.68 -17.68 3.52
CA ASP A 106 -8.61 -17.01 2.77
C ASP A 106 -8.85 -15.50 2.66
N ALA A 107 -10.10 -15.08 2.38
CA ALA A 107 -10.48 -13.68 2.35
C ALA A 107 -10.33 -13.01 3.73
N TYR A 108 -10.74 -13.69 4.80
CA TYR A 108 -10.57 -13.22 6.18
C TYR A 108 -9.08 -13.05 6.54
N GLN A 109 -8.25 -14.05 6.23
CA GLN A 109 -6.82 -14.01 6.51
C GLN A 109 -6.12 -12.92 5.72
N ALA A 110 -6.47 -12.72 4.45
CA ALA A 110 -5.94 -11.63 3.64
C ALA A 110 -6.33 -10.25 4.22
N ALA A 111 -7.58 -10.07 4.64
CA ALA A 111 -8.03 -8.82 5.26
C ALA A 111 -7.37 -8.56 6.61
N ARG A 112 -7.19 -9.61 7.45
CA ARG A 112 -6.45 -9.54 8.71
C ARG A 112 -5.00 -9.14 8.49
N ASN A 113 -4.31 -9.79 7.55
CA ASN A 113 -2.90 -9.48 7.23
C ASN A 113 -2.76 -8.06 6.68
N ALA A 114 -3.69 -7.60 5.83
CA ALA A 114 -3.73 -6.23 5.36
C ALA A 114 -3.93 -5.24 6.52
N ASN A 115 -4.88 -5.51 7.42
CA ASN A 115 -5.17 -4.65 8.56
C ASN A 115 -3.97 -4.48 9.49
N GLN A 116 -3.20 -5.56 9.72
CA GLN A 116 -1.94 -5.51 10.50
C GLN A 116 -0.89 -4.58 9.89
N LEU A 117 -0.98 -4.33 8.58
CA LEU A 117 -0.08 -3.43 7.83
C LEU A 117 -0.71 -2.03 7.63
N GLY A 118 -1.84 -1.74 8.30
CA GLY A 118 -2.56 -0.48 8.12
C GLY A 118 -3.25 -0.35 6.77
N MET A 119 -3.52 -1.47 6.10
CA MET A 119 -4.14 -1.54 4.78
C MET A 119 -5.54 -2.13 4.82
N ARG A 120 -6.33 -1.85 3.80
CA ARG A 120 -7.65 -2.44 3.56
C ARG A 120 -7.67 -3.05 2.18
N ILE A 121 -8.33 -4.19 2.03
CA ILE A 121 -8.47 -4.85 0.73
C ILE A 121 -9.93 -4.88 0.31
N THR A 122 -10.19 -4.94 -0.98
CA THR A 122 -11.50 -5.26 -1.51
C THR A 122 -11.38 -5.91 -2.89
N MET A 123 -12.46 -6.50 -3.37
CA MET A 123 -12.61 -6.91 -4.77
C MET A 123 -13.77 -6.16 -5.40
N SER A 124 -13.59 -5.76 -6.65
CA SER A 124 -14.64 -5.17 -7.48
C SER A 124 -14.42 -5.56 -8.93
N ASN A 125 -15.40 -5.32 -9.78
CA ASN A 125 -15.21 -5.42 -11.23
C ASN A 125 -14.05 -4.52 -11.66
N CYS A 126 -13.21 -5.02 -12.56
CA CYS A 126 -12.15 -4.19 -13.14
C CYS A 126 -12.74 -2.99 -13.90
N PRO A 127 -12.00 -1.87 -13.99
CA PRO A 127 -12.41 -0.75 -14.81
C PRO A 127 -12.74 -1.16 -16.25
N GLY A 128 -13.77 -0.54 -16.83
CA GLY A 128 -14.29 -0.88 -18.15
C GLY A 128 -15.18 -2.13 -18.21
N VAL A 129 -15.37 -2.86 -17.10
CA VAL A 129 -16.29 -4.00 -17.03
C VAL A 129 -17.69 -3.52 -16.60
N THR A 130 -18.70 -3.82 -17.41
CA THR A 130 -20.11 -3.57 -17.08
C THR A 130 -20.83 -4.88 -16.73
N ASN A 131 -21.92 -4.78 -15.96
CA ASN A 131 -22.72 -5.95 -15.57
C ASN A 131 -23.37 -6.68 -16.76
N THR A 132 -23.33 -6.09 -17.96
CA THR A 132 -23.85 -6.65 -19.21
C THR A 132 -22.81 -7.49 -19.97
N MET A 133 -21.55 -7.50 -19.52
CA MET A 133 -20.50 -8.30 -20.15
C MET A 133 -20.54 -9.74 -19.67
N VAL A 134 -20.34 -10.68 -20.60
CA VAL A 134 -20.30 -12.13 -20.32
C VAL A 134 -19.08 -12.48 -19.45
N GLN A 135 -17.98 -11.75 -19.60
CA GLN A 135 -16.76 -11.95 -18.82
C GLN A 135 -16.56 -10.78 -17.85
N GLN A 136 -16.91 -10.98 -16.58
CA GLN A 136 -16.79 -9.97 -15.53
C GLN A 136 -15.45 -10.09 -14.80
N ARG A 137 -14.40 -9.54 -15.42
CA ARG A 137 -13.04 -9.55 -14.86
C ARG A 137 -13.04 -8.89 -13.48
N GLN A 138 -12.46 -9.58 -12.49
CA GLN A 138 -12.41 -9.12 -11.12
C GLN A 138 -11.05 -8.50 -10.82
N CYS A 139 -11.04 -7.41 -10.07
CA CYS A 139 -9.83 -6.74 -9.66
C CYS A 139 -9.78 -6.68 -8.13
N LEU A 140 -8.61 -7.01 -7.60
CA LEU A 140 -8.21 -6.76 -6.23
C LEU A 140 -7.76 -5.31 -6.09
N PHE A 141 -8.21 -4.66 -5.03
CA PHE A 141 -7.72 -3.34 -4.65
C PHE A 141 -7.20 -3.37 -3.23
N VAL A 142 -6.09 -2.69 -2.99
CA VAL A 142 -5.53 -2.45 -1.66
C VAL A 142 -5.40 -0.96 -1.46
N PHE A 143 -5.77 -0.49 -0.28
CA PHE A 143 -5.79 0.91 0.12
C PHE A 143 -4.98 1.10 1.40
N TRP A 144 -4.23 2.19 1.50
CA TRP A 144 -3.53 2.60 2.71
C TRP A 144 -3.61 4.11 2.88
N GLY A 145 -3.05 4.63 3.98
CA GLY A 145 -2.98 6.07 4.21
C GLY A 145 -4.38 6.71 4.34
N LYS A 146 -4.64 7.73 3.52
CA LYS A 146 -5.91 8.48 3.54
C LYS A 146 -6.95 7.98 2.54
N THR A 147 -6.56 7.11 1.61
CA THR A 147 -7.47 6.52 0.64
C THR A 147 -8.13 5.29 1.25
N ALA A 148 -9.44 5.17 1.11
CA ALA A 148 -10.20 4.02 1.58
C ALA A 148 -11.35 3.74 0.61
N PRO A 149 -11.79 2.47 0.47
CA PRO A 149 -12.98 2.18 -0.30
C PRO A 149 -14.21 2.73 0.43
N VAL A 150 -15.21 3.15 -0.33
CA VAL A 150 -16.53 3.46 0.23
C VAL A 150 -17.29 2.16 0.35
N ILE A 151 -17.73 1.82 1.56
CA ILE A 151 -18.37 0.54 1.85
C ILE A 151 -19.81 0.80 2.25
N THR A 152 -20.73 0.10 1.59
CA THR A 152 -22.15 0.12 1.91
C THR A 152 -22.59 -1.28 2.26
N THR A 153 -23.12 -1.46 3.48
CA THR A 153 -23.63 -2.75 3.94
C THR A 153 -25.15 -2.66 4.10
N ASN A 154 -25.87 -3.55 3.41
CA ASN A 154 -27.32 -3.68 3.54
C ASN A 154 -27.65 -5.12 3.94
N GLY A 155 -27.88 -5.34 5.24
CA GLY A 155 -27.99 -6.68 5.81
C GLY A 155 -26.68 -7.47 5.65
N THR A 156 -26.74 -8.63 4.99
CA THR A 156 -25.58 -9.48 4.69
C THR A 156 -24.85 -9.11 3.40
N ASN A 157 -25.40 -8.17 2.61
CA ASN A 157 -24.81 -7.77 1.33
C ASN A 157 -23.90 -6.56 1.52
N THR A 158 -22.62 -6.71 1.19
CA THR A 158 -21.65 -5.62 1.18
C THR A 158 -21.31 -5.23 -0.26
N SER A 159 -21.61 -3.99 -0.62
CA SER A 159 -21.11 -3.36 -1.85
C SER A 159 -19.96 -2.42 -1.51
N VAL A 160 -19.08 -2.26 -2.49
CA VAL A 160 -17.88 -1.43 -2.36
C VAL A 160 -17.77 -0.54 -3.59
N ASP A 161 -17.39 0.71 -3.36
CA ASP A 161 -16.99 1.66 -4.38
C ASP A 161 -15.50 1.99 -4.21
N VAL A 162 -14.76 1.84 -5.31
CA VAL A 162 -13.31 2.01 -5.40
C VAL A 162 -12.93 3.33 -6.08
N SER A 163 -13.91 4.21 -6.31
CA SER A 163 -13.75 5.52 -6.97
C SER A 163 -12.74 6.45 -6.30
N SER A 164 -12.44 6.25 -5.01
CA SER A 164 -11.38 6.95 -4.30
C SER A 164 -9.96 6.55 -4.74
N CYS A 165 -9.82 5.38 -5.36
CA CYS A 165 -8.58 4.85 -5.89
C CYS A 165 -8.47 5.01 -7.40
N MET A 166 -9.52 4.62 -8.14
CA MET A 166 -9.47 4.54 -9.59
C MET A 166 -10.84 4.82 -10.20
N SER A 167 -10.85 5.57 -11.31
CA SER A 167 -12.05 5.81 -12.11
C SER A 167 -12.51 4.56 -12.87
N ASN A 168 -13.75 4.58 -13.35
CA ASN A 168 -14.31 3.50 -14.18
C ASN A 168 -13.54 3.24 -15.49
N ASN A 169 -12.69 4.19 -15.92
CA ASN A 169 -11.85 4.08 -17.12
C ASN A 169 -10.43 3.60 -16.82
N GLY A 170 -10.13 3.23 -15.57
CA GLY A 170 -8.81 2.67 -15.20
C GLY A 170 -7.75 3.72 -14.86
N VAL A 171 -8.15 4.98 -14.70
CA VAL A 171 -7.22 6.08 -14.32
C VAL A 171 -7.20 6.21 -12.80
N TYR A 172 -6.02 6.11 -12.19
CA TYR A 172 -5.81 6.34 -10.75
C TYR A 172 -6.18 7.78 -10.37
N VAL A 173 -6.82 7.95 -9.23
CA VAL A 173 -7.12 9.26 -8.66
C VAL A 173 -5.83 9.92 -8.20
N ASN A 174 -5.69 11.22 -8.47
CA ASN A 174 -4.50 11.98 -8.07
C ASN A 174 -4.29 11.90 -6.55
N ASN A 175 -3.05 11.67 -6.14
CA ASN A 175 -2.65 11.54 -4.73
C ASN A 175 -3.37 10.42 -3.95
N SER A 176 -3.93 9.42 -4.65
CA SER A 176 -4.48 8.22 -4.02
C SER A 176 -3.36 7.25 -3.60
N THR A 177 -3.52 6.65 -2.43
CA THR A 177 -2.65 5.62 -1.88
C THR A 177 -3.35 4.27 -1.98
N CYS A 178 -3.30 3.70 -3.18
CA CYS A 178 -3.91 2.42 -3.49
C CYS A 178 -3.19 1.69 -4.63
N LEU A 179 -3.44 0.39 -4.77
CA LEU A 179 -3.05 -0.42 -5.92
C LEU A 179 -4.20 -1.29 -6.38
N MET A 180 -4.26 -1.51 -7.69
CA MET A 180 -5.15 -2.46 -8.35
C MET A 180 -4.34 -3.61 -8.96
N MET A 181 -4.87 -4.83 -8.85
CA MET A 181 -4.38 -6.02 -9.55
C MET A 181 -5.55 -6.80 -10.13
N GLU A 182 -5.46 -7.19 -11.39
CA GLU A 182 -6.44 -8.09 -12.00
C GLU A 182 -6.32 -9.49 -11.37
N ALA A 183 -7.45 -10.06 -10.97
CA ALA A 183 -7.59 -11.42 -10.51
C ALA A 183 -8.31 -12.24 -11.61
N TYR A 184 -7.79 -13.43 -11.85
CA TYR A 184 -8.14 -14.31 -12.99
C TYR A 184 -9.64 -14.61 -13.12
#